data_AF-A0A1S4C6K8-F1
#
_entry.id   AF-A0A1S4C6K8-F1
#
_cell.length_a   1.000
_cell.length_b   1.000
_cell.length_c   1.000
_cell.angle_alpha   90.00
_cell.angle_beta   90.00
_cell.angle_gamma   90.00
#
_symmetry.space_group_name_H-M   'P 1'
#
loop_
_entity.id
_entity.type
_entity.pdbx_description
1 polymer ?
#
loop_
_entity_poly.entity_id
_entity_poly.type
_entity_poly.pdbx_seq_one_letter_code
_entity_poly.pdbx_strand_id
1 'polypeptide(L)'
;MVGELRKVTWESIMYGNEARPKAVFITWLQQQDRLLTATRLESWGIQVENNCVMCKEVAETRDHLFAECAVGRQVWKKLMQWLQITWVNMSTWNQMQQWIEQNRKGKTVKANLVKMMFTEYVYAIWIERNNRLFAHKDNTCESMAREIAYSCHVRANSTTRLILQKYRFP
;
A
#
# COMPACT_ATOMS: atom_id res chain seq x y z
N MET A 1 13.85 -32.18 0.01
CA MET A 1 14.78 -31.06 -0.26
C MET A 1 13.96 -29.81 -0.50
N VAL A 2 13.87 -28.92 0.48
CA VAL A 2 13.33 -27.57 0.25
C VAL A 2 14.46 -26.80 -0.41
N GLY A 3 14.30 -26.44 -1.69
CA GLY A 3 15.34 -25.72 -2.45
C GLY A 3 15.70 -24.40 -1.78
N GLU A 4 16.91 -23.89 -2.05
CA GLU A 4 17.36 -22.59 -1.53
C GLU A 4 16.35 -21.49 -1.92
N LEU A 5 15.58 -21.03 -0.95
CA LEU A 5 14.63 -19.95 -1.14
C LEU A 5 15.42 -18.64 -1.27
N ARG A 6 15.36 -18.02 -2.46
CA ARG A 6 15.95 -16.71 -2.69
C ARG A 6 15.40 -15.73 -1.64
N LYS A 7 16.30 -15.13 -0.85
CA LYS A 7 15.93 -14.13 0.15
C LYS A 7 15.25 -12.94 -0.54
N VAL A 8 13.96 -12.78 -0.30
CA VAL A 8 13.17 -11.66 -0.82
C VAL A 8 13.16 -10.52 0.18
N THR A 9 13.23 -9.27 -0.30
CA THR A 9 13.24 -8.11 0.58
C THR A 9 11.92 -8.02 1.33
N TRP A 10 10.77 -8.19 0.68
CA TRP A 10 9.45 -8.01 1.29
C TRP A 10 9.02 -9.06 2.34
N GLU A 11 9.82 -10.09 2.61
CA GLU A 11 9.50 -11.18 3.55
C GLU A 11 9.01 -10.64 4.91
N SER A 12 9.76 -9.71 5.51
CA SER A 12 9.42 -9.15 6.81
C SER A 12 8.18 -8.24 6.82
N ILE A 13 7.58 -7.92 5.67
CA ILE A 13 6.26 -7.26 5.59
C ILE A 13 5.15 -8.30 5.80
N MET A 14 5.38 -9.56 5.42
CA MET A 14 4.39 -10.63 5.50
C MET A 14 4.30 -11.23 6.90
N TYR A 15 5.43 -11.33 7.61
CA TYR A 15 5.48 -11.96 8.93
C TYR A 15 5.34 -10.95 10.08
N GLY A 16 4.50 -11.30 11.06
CA GLY A 16 4.27 -10.48 12.26
C GLY A 16 3.62 -9.14 11.95
N ASN A 17 2.81 -9.08 10.90
CA ASN A 17 2.09 -7.89 10.48
C ASN A 17 0.64 -7.97 10.97
N GLU A 18 0.22 -6.98 11.75
CA GLU A 18 -1.11 -6.93 12.38
C GLU A 18 -2.23 -6.52 11.41
N ALA A 19 -1.89 -6.11 10.18
CA ALA A 19 -2.84 -5.73 9.14
C ALA A 19 -3.89 -6.82 8.87
N ARG A 20 -5.00 -6.43 8.21
CA ARG A 20 -6.06 -7.37 7.84
C ARG A 20 -5.46 -8.51 6.97
N PRO A 21 -5.82 -9.79 7.19
CA PRO A 21 -5.28 -10.90 6.40
C PRO A 21 -5.44 -10.72 4.89
N LYS A 22 -6.60 -10.19 4.45
CA LYS A 22 -6.83 -9.83 3.04
C LYS A 22 -5.87 -8.76 2.51
N ALA A 23 -5.48 -7.80 3.36
CA ALA A 23 -4.53 -6.76 2.99
C ALA A 23 -3.11 -7.33 2.86
N VAL A 24 -2.72 -8.23 3.77
CA VAL A 24 -1.45 -8.97 3.68
C VAL A 24 -1.39 -9.78 2.38
N PHE A 25 -2.46 -10.51 2.04
CA PHE A 25 -2.52 -11.30 0.81
C PHE A 25 -2.41 -10.44 -0.46
N ILE A 26 -3.16 -9.34 -0.55
CA ILE A 26 -3.05 -8.42 -1.71
C ILE A 26 -1.65 -7.81 -1.79
N THR A 27 -1.04 -7.45 -0.66
CA THR A 27 0.33 -6.96 -0.63
C THR A 27 1.32 -8.02 -1.10
N TRP A 28 1.15 -9.28 -0.73
CA TRP A 28 1.97 -10.39 -1.22
C TRP A 28 1.90 -10.55 -2.74
N LEU A 29 0.71 -10.43 -3.34
CA LEU A 29 0.54 -10.44 -4.80
C LEU A 29 1.18 -9.20 -5.45
N GLN A 30 0.98 -8.03 -4.85
CA GLN A 30 1.56 -6.77 -5.30
C GLN A 30 3.09 -6.86 -5.36
N GLN A 31 3.72 -7.37 -4.30
CA GLN A 31 5.18 -7.52 -4.22
C GLN A 31 5.77 -8.47 -5.27
N GLN A 32 4.97 -9.42 -5.76
CA GLN A 32 5.35 -10.33 -6.84
C GLN A 32 4.94 -9.85 -8.24
N ASP A 33 4.36 -8.65 -8.34
CA ASP A 33 3.75 -8.15 -9.57
C ASP A 33 2.73 -9.13 -10.16
N ARG A 34 1.80 -9.61 -9.33
CA ARG A 34 0.78 -10.61 -9.72
C ARG A 34 -0.65 -10.08 -9.66
N LEU A 35 -0.82 -8.77 -9.46
CA LEU A 35 -2.14 -8.13 -9.53
C LEU A 35 -2.55 -7.91 -10.99
N LEU A 36 -3.86 -7.96 -11.26
CA LEU A 36 -4.45 -7.82 -12.59
C LEU A 36 -4.59 -6.34 -13.00
N THR A 37 -3.45 -5.67 -13.21
CA THR A 37 -3.45 -4.29 -13.74
C THR A 37 -3.80 -4.28 -15.23
N ALA A 38 -4.24 -3.14 -15.75
CA ALA A 38 -4.64 -3.03 -17.16
C ALA A 38 -3.51 -3.43 -18.12
N THR A 39 -2.28 -2.94 -17.90
CA THR A 39 -1.11 -3.32 -18.71
C THR A 39 -0.83 -4.83 -18.66
N ARG A 40 -1.11 -5.50 -17.54
CA ARG A 40 -0.94 -6.96 -17.44
C ARG A 40 -2.00 -7.69 -18.26
N LEU A 41 -3.26 -7.27 -18.18
CA LEU A 41 -4.35 -7.86 -18.96
C LEU A 41 -4.12 -7.67 -20.47
N GLU A 42 -3.64 -6.50 -20.88
CA GLU A 42 -3.26 -6.20 -22.26
C GLU A 42 -2.16 -7.15 -22.77
N SER A 43 -1.15 -7.46 -21.94
CA SER A 43 -0.10 -8.44 -22.31
C SER A 43 -0.62 -9.88 -22.48
N TRP A 44 -1.84 -10.17 -22.02
CA TRP A 44 -2.54 -11.44 -22.28
C TRP A 44 -3.47 -11.37 -23.50
N GLY A 45 -3.45 -10.26 -24.25
CA GLY A 45 -4.31 -10.04 -25.41
C GLY A 45 -5.73 -9.59 -25.07
N ILE A 46 -6.03 -9.34 -23.79
CA ILE A 46 -7.34 -8.86 -23.35
C ILE A 46 -7.44 -7.36 -23.64
N GLN A 47 -8.43 -6.97 -24.45
CA GLN A 47 -8.66 -5.57 -24.80
C GLN A 47 -9.27 -4.81 -23.62
N VAL A 48 -8.50 -3.90 -23.02
CA VAL A 48 -8.92 -3.05 -21.90
C VAL A 48 -8.41 -1.63 -22.09
N GLU A 49 -9.07 -0.64 -21.49
CA GLU A 49 -8.50 0.71 -21.39
C GLU A 49 -7.25 0.66 -20.51
N ASN A 50 -6.09 0.99 -21.10
CA ASN A 50 -4.81 0.84 -20.42
C ASN A 50 -4.52 1.98 -19.44
N ASN A 51 -5.20 3.13 -19.56
CA ASN A 51 -5.01 4.25 -18.66
C ASN A 51 -5.47 3.91 -17.24
N CYS A 52 -4.69 4.33 -16.25
CA CYS A 52 -4.99 4.17 -14.83
C CYS A 52 -6.33 4.81 -14.50
N VAL A 53 -7.28 4.02 -14.01
CA VAL A 53 -8.65 4.48 -13.70
C VAL A 53 -8.68 5.63 -12.67
N MET A 54 -7.64 5.74 -11.83
CA MET A 54 -7.60 6.76 -10.79
C MET A 54 -7.15 8.14 -11.31
N CYS A 55 -6.07 8.22 -12.11
CA CYS A 55 -5.57 9.50 -12.62
C CYS A 55 -5.95 9.77 -14.08
N LYS A 56 -6.29 8.75 -14.86
CA LYS A 56 -6.67 8.80 -16.29
C LYS A 56 -5.61 9.35 -17.24
N GLU A 57 -4.36 9.48 -16.78
CA GLU A 57 -3.27 10.13 -17.54
C GLU A 57 -2.18 9.17 -18.04
N VAL A 58 -1.91 8.10 -17.30
CA VAL A 58 -0.76 7.20 -17.53
C VAL A 58 -1.24 5.74 -17.49
N ALA A 59 -0.56 4.85 -18.20
CA ALA A 59 -0.86 3.42 -18.20
C ALA A 59 -0.86 2.80 -16.79
N GLU A 60 -1.79 1.88 -16.53
CA GLU A 60 -1.97 1.21 -15.24
C GLU A 60 -0.98 0.05 -15.07
N THR A 61 0.21 0.39 -14.57
CA THR A 61 1.20 -0.58 -14.08
C THR A 61 1.12 -0.70 -12.55
N ARG A 62 1.72 -1.75 -11.97
CA ARG A 62 1.89 -1.86 -10.51
C ARG A 62 2.61 -0.63 -9.95
N ASP A 63 3.72 -0.25 -10.58
CA ASP A 63 4.59 0.83 -10.12
C ASP A 63 3.83 2.15 -10.13
N HIS A 64 3.14 2.43 -11.24
CA HIS A 64 2.28 3.58 -11.35
C HIS A 64 1.19 3.56 -10.26
N LEU A 65 0.43 2.47 -10.16
CA LEU A 65 -0.72 2.38 -9.26
C LEU A 65 -0.37 2.65 -7.79
N PHE A 66 0.75 2.11 -7.32
CA PHE A 66 1.11 2.14 -5.89
C PHE A 66 2.18 3.18 -5.51
N ALA A 67 2.93 3.76 -6.45
CA ALA A 67 3.99 4.73 -6.13
C ALA A 67 3.91 6.04 -6.95
N GLU A 68 3.43 6.00 -8.19
CA GLU A 68 3.57 7.13 -9.13
C GLU A 68 2.24 7.77 -9.51
N CYS A 69 1.11 7.17 -9.12
CA CYS A 69 -0.21 7.73 -9.37
C CYS A 69 -0.43 8.95 -8.47
N ALA A 70 -0.97 10.03 -9.03
CA ALA A 70 -1.25 11.26 -8.28
C ALA A 70 -2.19 11.02 -7.08
N VAL A 71 -3.22 10.18 -7.25
CA VAL A 71 -4.13 9.77 -6.17
C VAL A 71 -3.38 8.97 -5.10
N GLY A 72 -2.62 7.95 -5.52
CA GLY A 72 -1.82 7.13 -4.62
C GLY A 72 -0.83 7.94 -3.78
N ARG A 73 -0.13 8.90 -4.40
CA ARG A 73 0.81 9.80 -3.71
C ARG A 73 0.12 10.73 -2.71
N GLN A 74 -1.07 11.23 -3.03
CA GLN A 74 -1.83 12.09 -2.12
C GLN A 74 -2.30 11.34 -0.88
N VAL A 75 -2.80 10.10 -1.04
CA VAL A 75 -3.14 9.22 0.08
C VAL A 75 -1.90 8.95 0.93
N TRP A 76 -0.78 8.57 0.30
CA TRP A 76 0.48 8.33 0.99
C TRP A 76 0.95 9.54 1.81
N LYS A 77 0.91 10.74 1.21
CA LYS A 77 1.23 12.01 1.87
C LYS A 77 0.41 12.21 3.15
N LYS A 78 -0.91 11.97 3.10
CA LYS A 78 -1.79 12.11 4.27
C LYS A 78 -1.44 11.10 5.36
N LEU A 79 -1.10 9.86 5.00
CA LEU A 79 -0.67 8.84 5.97
C LEU A 79 0.65 9.20 6.66
N MET A 80 1.61 9.74 5.91
CA MET A 80 2.87 10.20 6.48
C MET A 80 2.68 11.39 7.43
N GLN A 81 1.80 12.33 7.07
CA GLN A 81 1.39 13.44 7.93
C GLN A 81 0.72 12.94 9.22
N TRP A 82 -0.21 11.99 9.12
CA TRP A 82 -0.86 11.38 10.28
C TRP A 82 0.14 10.72 11.23
N LEU A 83 1.10 9.97 10.70
CA LEU A 83 2.14 9.31 11.50
C LEU A 83 3.28 10.26 11.94
N GLN A 84 3.24 11.54 11.53
CA GLN A 84 4.29 12.52 11.77
C GLN A 84 5.68 12.02 11.33
N ILE A 85 5.73 11.28 10.22
CA ILE A 85 6.99 10.78 9.66
C ILE A 85 7.41 11.74 8.56
N THR A 86 8.59 12.34 8.69
CA THR A 86 9.21 13.09 7.59
C THR A 86 9.57 12.11 6.48
N TRP A 87 9.17 12.44 5.25
CA TRP A 87 9.50 11.65 4.06
C TRP A 87 9.92 12.57 2.92
N VAL A 88 10.78 12.06 2.05
CA VAL A 88 11.08 12.68 0.76
C VAL A 88 9.98 12.27 -0.20
N ASN A 89 9.48 13.19 -1.02
CA ASN A 89 8.48 12.87 -2.03
C ASN A 89 9.03 11.75 -2.95
N MET A 90 8.46 10.55 -2.83
CA MET A 90 8.89 9.38 -3.60
C MET A 90 8.12 9.40 -4.92
N SER A 91 8.86 9.48 -6.03
CA SER A 91 8.31 9.55 -7.37
C SER A 91 8.35 8.21 -8.12
N THR A 92 8.97 7.17 -7.53
CA THR A 92 9.16 5.87 -8.16
C THR A 92 8.90 4.72 -7.20
N TRP A 93 8.57 3.56 -7.76
CA TRP A 93 8.41 2.31 -7.00
C TRP A 93 9.68 1.92 -6.23
N ASN A 94 10.85 2.06 -6.84
CA ASN A 94 12.13 1.71 -6.20
C ASN A 94 12.43 2.56 -4.97
N GLN A 95 12.14 3.87 -5.01
CA GLN A 95 12.29 4.74 -3.84
C GLN A 95 11.33 4.32 -2.72
N MET A 96 10.07 4.02 -3.07
CA MET A 96 9.08 3.53 -2.10
C MET A 96 9.51 2.21 -1.45
N GLN A 97 10.03 1.27 -2.24
CA GLN A 97 10.56 0.01 -1.73
C GLN A 97 11.76 0.22 -0.81
N GLN A 98 12.72 1.08 -1.18
CA GLN A 98 13.87 1.39 -0.34
C GLN A 98 13.47 2.05 0.97
N TRP A 99 12.51 2.99 0.93
CA TRP A 99 12.01 3.65 2.13
C TRP A 99 11.32 2.66 3.07
N ILE A 100 10.47 1.78 2.52
CA ILE A 100 9.81 0.72 3.29
C ILE A 100 10.87 -0.21 3.91
N GLU A 101 11.88 -0.60 3.14
CA GLU A 101 12.98 -1.43 3.62
C GLU A 101 13.71 -0.81 4.80
N GLN A 102 13.97 0.49 4.76
CA GLN A 102 14.67 1.20 5.84
C GLN A 102 13.79 1.35 7.09
N ASN A 103 12.50 1.63 6.91
CA ASN A 103 11.60 1.96 8.03
C ASN A 103 10.92 0.76 8.67
N ARG A 104 10.92 -0.41 8.02
CA ARG A 104 10.36 -1.66 8.57
C ARG A 104 11.37 -2.50 9.36
N LYS A 105 12.66 -2.14 9.34
CA LYS A 105 13.73 -2.93 9.96
C LYS A 105 13.58 -2.97 11.48
N GLY A 106 13.77 -4.16 12.04
CA GLY A 106 13.72 -4.41 13.48
C GLY A 106 12.33 -4.83 14.00
N LYS A 107 12.25 -4.92 15.33
CA LYS A 107 11.02 -5.30 16.08
C LYS A 107 10.41 -4.11 16.83
N THR A 108 10.75 -2.89 16.41
CA THR A 108 10.25 -1.69 17.08
C THR A 108 8.77 -1.47 16.77
N VAL A 109 8.07 -0.80 17.69
CA VAL A 109 6.64 -0.48 17.50
C VAL A 109 6.43 0.38 16.26
N LYS A 110 7.34 1.33 15.98
CA LYS A 110 7.32 2.15 14.76
C LYS A 110 7.47 1.30 13.50
N ALA A 111 8.39 0.33 13.48
CA ALA A 111 8.58 -0.57 12.35
C ALA A 111 7.33 -1.42 12.09
N ASN A 112 6.70 -1.96 13.14
CA ASN A 112 5.46 -2.73 13.01
C ASN A 112 4.30 -1.86 12.52
N LEU A 113 4.20 -0.62 12.98
CA LEU A 113 3.20 0.34 12.50
C LEU A 113 3.39 0.68 11.02
N VAL A 114 4.63 0.91 10.57
CA VAL A 114 4.93 1.18 9.16
C VAL A 114 4.56 -0.02 8.28
N LYS A 115 4.87 -1.26 8.70
CA LYS A 115 4.46 -2.48 7.99
C LYS A 115 2.95 -2.56 7.84
N MET A 116 2.23 -2.37 8.94
CA MET A 116 0.76 -2.42 8.95
C MET A 116 0.15 -1.33 8.06
N MET A 117 0.59 -0.08 8.22
CA MET A 117 0.10 1.04 7.43
C MET A 117 0.35 0.85 5.93
N PHE A 118 1.56 0.40 5.54
CA PHE A 118 1.87 0.13 4.14
C PHE A 118 0.99 -0.98 3.55
N THR A 119 0.78 -2.07 4.30
CA THR A 119 -0.08 -3.17 3.86
C THR A 119 -1.54 -2.74 3.71
N GLU A 120 -2.05 -1.93 4.63
CA GLU A 120 -3.39 -1.36 4.54
C GLU A 120 -3.52 -0.34 3.39
N TYR A 121 -2.46 0.44 3.12
CA TYR A 121 -2.38 1.33 1.96
C TYR A 121 -2.49 0.57 0.64
N VAL A 122 -1.67 -0.48 0.44
CA VAL A 122 -1.70 -1.29 -0.77
C VAL A 122 -3.10 -1.88 -0.99
N TYR A 123 -3.71 -2.40 0.07
CA TYR A 123 -5.07 -2.93 -0.02
C TYR A 123 -6.10 -1.85 -0.39
N ALA A 124 -6.05 -0.68 0.26
CA ALA A 124 -7.00 0.41 0.01
C ALA A 124 -6.89 0.93 -1.43
N ILE A 125 -5.67 1.10 -1.97
CA ILE A 125 -5.46 1.49 -3.36
C ILE A 125 -6.04 0.45 -4.32
N TRP A 126 -5.80 -0.83 -4.06
CA TRP A 126 -6.34 -1.91 -4.89
C TRP A 126 -7.87 -1.94 -4.90
N ILE A 127 -8.49 -1.78 -3.74
CA ILE A 127 -9.96 -1.76 -3.62
C ILE A 127 -10.55 -0.50 -4.24
N GLU A 128 -9.94 0.67 -4.04
CA GLU A 128 -10.37 1.90 -4.69
C GLU A 128 -10.35 1.74 -6.20
N ARG A 129 -9.23 1.27 -6.77
CA ARG A 129 -9.10 0.99 -8.21
C ARG A 129 -10.25 0.11 -8.71
N ASN A 130 -10.56 -0.98 -8.01
CA ASN A 130 -11.66 -1.88 -8.41
C ASN A 130 -13.03 -1.21 -8.28
N ASN A 131 -13.27 -0.40 -7.24
CA ASN A 131 -14.53 0.32 -7.07
C ASN A 131 -14.75 1.35 -8.17
N ARG A 132 -13.71 2.05 -8.62
CA ARG A 132 -13.83 3.00 -9.74
C ARG A 132 -14.19 2.30 -11.05
N LEU A 133 -13.59 1.13 -11.29
CA LEU A 133 -13.84 0.34 -12.50
C LEU A 133 -15.22 -0.32 -12.52
N PHE A 134 -15.64 -0.94 -11.42
CA PHE A 134 -16.82 -1.82 -11.42
C PHE A 134 -18.05 -1.25 -10.71
N ALA A 135 -17.86 -0.23 -9.86
CA ALA A 135 -18.94 0.38 -9.07
C ALA A 135 -19.09 1.88 -9.31
N HIS A 136 -18.29 2.47 -10.21
CA HIS A 136 -18.28 3.90 -10.53
C HIS A 136 -18.26 4.82 -9.29
N LYS A 137 -17.55 4.38 -8.25
CA LYS A 137 -17.44 5.10 -6.98
C LYS A 137 -16.04 5.64 -6.83
N ASP A 138 -15.94 6.96 -6.68
CA ASP A 138 -14.69 7.67 -6.44
C ASP A 138 -14.67 8.20 -5.00
N ASN A 139 -13.76 7.67 -4.18
CA ASN A 139 -13.53 8.22 -2.84
C ASN A 139 -12.47 9.33 -2.89
N THR A 140 -12.59 10.28 -1.97
CA THR A 140 -11.56 11.31 -1.78
C THR A 140 -10.31 10.70 -1.15
N CYS A 141 -9.13 11.25 -1.47
CA CYS A 141 -7.87 10.84 -0.84
C CYS A 141 -7.91 10.96 0.70
N GLU A 142 -8.68 11.93 1.20
CA GLU A 142 -9.00 12.13 2.62
C GLU A 142 -9.70 10.91 3.22
N SER A 143 -10.81 10.48 2.59
CA SER A 143 -11.62 9.35 3.05
C SER A 143 -10.80 8.05 3.07
N MET A 144 -10.04 7.80 2.00
CA MET A 144 -9.17 6.63 1.90
C MET A 144 -8.11 6.61 3.02
N ALA A 145 -7.43 7.73 3.25
CA ALA A 145 -6.41 7.83 4.29
C ALA A 145 -7.01 7.66 5.71
N ARG A 146 -8.21 8.20 5.95
CA ARG A 146 -8.96 7.98 7.21
C ARG A 146 -9.32 6.51 7.42
N GLU A 147 -9.78 5.82 6.38
CA GLU A 147 -10.13 4.40 6.48
C GLU A 147 -8.90 3.53 6.79
N ILE A 148 -7.75 3.83 6.17
CA ILE A 148 -6.48 3.16 6.45
C ILE A 148 -6.05 3.40 7.91
N ALA A 149 -6.09 4.65 8.37
CA ALA A 149 -5.76 5.00 9.75
C ALA A 149 -6.68 4.30 10.76
N TYR A 150 -7.99 4.29 10.49
CA TYR A 150 -8.97 3.56 11.29
C TYR A 150 -8.66 2.06 11.34
N SER A 151 -8.39 1.44 10.18
CA SER A 151 -8.02 0.03 10.11
C SER A 151 -6.77 -0.26 10.94
N CYS A 152 -5.75 0.61 10.89
CA CYS A 152 -4.56 0.50 11.72
C CYS A 152 -4.88 0.59 13.22
N HIS A 153 -5.75 1.51 13.66
CA HIS A 153 -6.17 1.63 15.05
C HIS A 153 -6.88 0.37 15.57
N VAL A 154 -7.81 -0.17 14.78
CA VAL A 154 -8.59 -1.37 15.14
C VAL A 154 -7.68 -2.60 15.24
N ARG A 155 -6.73 -2.72 14.32
CA ARG A 155 -5.85 -3.89 14.21
C ARG A 155 -4.66 -3.87 15.14
N ALA A 156 -4.20 -2.70 15.57
CA ALA A 156 -3.03 -2.57 16.43
C ALA A 156 -3.16 -3.39 17.73
N ASN A 157 -2.11 -4.19 17.98
CA ASN A 157 -1.89 -4.84 19.27
C ASN A 157 -1.65 -3.81 20.39
N SER A 158 -1.64 -4.26 21.65
CA SER A 158 -1.60 -3.41 22.84
C SER A 158 -0.48 -2.36 22.78
N THR A 159 0.74 -2.75 22.40
CA THR A 159 1.90 -1.85 22.34
C THR A 159 1.78 -0.84 21.20
N THR A 160 1.35 -1.27 20.02
CA THR A 160 1.17 -0.38 18.86
C THR A 160 0.03 0.61 19.08
N ARG A 161 -1.03 0.18 19.77
CA ARG A 161 -2.19 1.00 20.12
C ARG A 161 -1.83 2.19 21.00
N LEU A 162 -0.93 2.01 21.98
CA LEU A 162 -0.46 3.10 22.85
C LEU A 162 0.24 4.22 22.09
N ILE A 163 0.98 3.87 21.03
CA ILE A 163 1.62 4.87 20.17
C ILE A 163 0.59 5.52 19.25
N LEU A 164 -0.29 4.72 18.64
CA LEU A 164 -1.33 5.21 17.74
C LEU A 164 -2.28 6.20 18.41
N GLN A 165 -2.60 6.04 19.70
CA GLN A 165 -3.41 7.00 20.46
C GLN A 165 -2.83 8.42 20.49
N LYS A 166 -1.52 8.57 20.27
CA LYS A 166 -0.86 9.89 20.16
C LYS A 166 -1.06 10.55 18.80
N TYR A 167 -1.43 9.78 17.78
CA TYR A 167 -1.63 10.25 16.41
C TYR A 167 -3.11 10.39 16.12
N ARG A 168 -3.62 11.63 16.18
CA ARG A 168 -4.96 11.94 15.70
C ARG A 168 -4.91 12.19 14.20
N PHE A 169 -5.75 11.51 13.43
CA PHE A 169 -5.90 11.84 12.02
C PHE A 169 -6.49 13.26 11.92
N PRO A 170 -5.85 14.17 11.18
CA PRO A 170 -6.30 15.57 11.07
C PRO A 170 -7.66 15.72 10.38
#